data_AF-A0A7S3VY09-F1
#
_entry.id   AF-A0A7S3VY09-F1
#
_cell.length_a   1.000
_cell.length_b   1.000
_cell.length_c   1.000
_cell.angle_alpha   90.00
_cell.angle_beta   90.00
_cell.angle_gamma   90.00
#
_symmetry.space_group_name_H-M   'P 1'
#
loop_
_entity.id
_entity.type
_entity.pdbx_description
1 polymer ?
#
loop_
_entity_poly.entity_id
_entity_poly.type
_entity_poly.pdbx_seq_one_letter_code
_entity_poly.pdbx_strand_id
1 'polypeptide(L)'
;ARRPSATPHPTRHARPRSDPPGAPVSAGMKKGMKKVVKKTKAGAESPKASPKASPKAAPKAEPAKAEKKEKKQPPKKEPKEGEVSAEEKAEKTAAALKEILKNIEGSDPSKGTVTGMPEKWHVTYKPALGSYKKFCMQQKETLVVVDRENGGFVVAKKGATNLPAPPPAGQQWKKSLQMAWNSYCKAVDASDRSVNDFVSALPKGARDAKPDGATSPKTTPKASPKAEPAKGGKKRKVEAECEDE
;
A
#
# COMPACT_ATOMS: atom_id res chain seq x y z
N ALA A 1 22.31 30.85 56.68
CA ALA A 1 21.53 29.61 56.49
C ALA A 1 20.31 29.91 55.62
N ARG A 2 20.32 29.51 54.34
CA ARG A 2 19.17 29.66 53.42
C ARG A 2 18.41 28.34 53.37
N ARG A 3 17.12 28.37 53.68
CA ARG A 3 16.20 27.22 53.57
C ARG A 3 15.96 26.88 52.09
N PRO A 4 15.99 25.60 51.68
CA PRO A 4 15.55 25.20 50.35
C PRO A 4 14.02 25.23 50.26
N SER A 5 13.51 25.90 49.24
CA SER A 5 12.10 25.95 48.87
C SER A 5 11.63 24.60 48.33
N ALA A 6 10.69 23.98 49.03
CA ALA A 6 10.01 22.76 48.62
C ALA A 6 9.13 23.03 47.39
N THR A 7 9.44 22.39 46.28
CA THR A 7 8.59 22.34 45.08
C THR A 7 7.37 21.43 45.33
N PRO A 8 6.13 21.90 45.09
CA PRO A 8 4.94 21.07 45.23
C PRO A 8 4.88 20.03 44.09
N HIS A 9 4.64 18.78 44.47
CA HIS A 9 4.38 17.69 43.52
C HIS A 9 3.01 17.88 42.84
N PRO A 10 2.89 17.60 41.53
CA PRO A 10 1.61 17.65 40.84
C PRO A 10 0.70 16.49 41.29
N THR A 11 -0.43 16.85 41.89
CA THR A 11 -1.54 15.95 42.21
C THR A 11 -2.02 15.24 40.95
N ARG A 12 -1.84 13.93 40.92
CA ARG A 12 -2.26 13.05 39.82
C ARG A 12 -3.78 12.86 39.90
N HIS A 13 -4.54 13.72 39.23
CA HIS A 13 -5.98 13.52 39.06
C HIS A 13 -6.24 12.20 38.33
N ALA A 14 -6.93 11.29 39.02
CA ALA A 14 -7.44 10.06 38.46
C ALA A 14 -8.37 10.39 37.28
N ARG A 15 -8.00 9.93 36.09
CA ARG A 15 -8.85 10.06 34.91
C ARG A 15 -10.09 9.18 35.11
N PRO A 16 -11.31 9.72 34.95
CA PRO A 16 -12.52 8.90 34.92
C PRO A 16 -12.43 7.91 33.76
N ARG A 17 -12.70 6.64 34.05
CA ARG A 17 -12.92 5.60 33.04
C ARG A 17 -14.15 5.99 32.24
N SER A 18 -13.95 6.44 31.00
CA SER A 18 -15.04 6.58 30.04
C SER A 18 -15.45 5.19 29.57
N ASP A 19 -16.62 4.75 29.99
CA ASP A 19 -17.33 3.62 29.39
C ASP A 19 -17.45 3.79 27.86
N PRO A 20 -17.22 2.75 27.05
CA PRO A 20 -17.46 2.83 25.62
C PRO A 20 -18.98 2.86 25.34
N PRO A 21 -19.49 3.85 24.59
CA PRO A 21 -20.88 3.84 24.16
C PRO A 21 -21.14 2.68 23.19
N GLY A 22 -22.34 2.14 23.31
CA GLY A 22 -22.78 0.87 22.75
C GLY A 22 -22.56 0.71 21.24
N ALA A 23 -22.26 -0.54 20.88
CA ALA A 23 -22.27 -1.01 19.51
C ALA A 23 -23.68 -0.84 18.90
N PRO A 24 -23.82 -0.22 17.71
CA PRO A 24 -25.06 -0.28 16.97
C PRO A 24 -25.22 -1.67 16.34
N VAL A 25 -26.21 -2.40 16.81
CA VAL A 25 -26.84 -3.51 16.09
C VAL A 25 -27.27 -3.04 14.70
N SER A 26 -26.60 -3.51 13.66
CA SER A 26 -27.03 -3.33 12.27
C SER A 26 -27.25 -4.70 11.63
N ALA A 27 -28.37 -5.32 12.00
CA ALA A 27 -29.05 -6.30 11.17
C ALA A 27 -29.68 -5.56 10.00
N GLY A 28 -29.32 -5.90 8.76
CA GLY A 28 -29.82 -5.16 7.60
C GLY A 28 -29.39 -5.74 6.26
N MET A 29 -30.12 -6.76 5.82
CA MET A 29 -30.38 -7.21 4.44
C MET A 29 -29.73 -6.41 3.30
N LYS A 30 -28.92 -7.09 2.47
CA LYS A 30 -28.88 -6.82 1.01
C LYS A 30 -28.84 -8.11 0.20
N LYS A 31 -30.07 -8.56 -0.09
CA LYS A 31 -30.61 -9.14 -1.32
C LYS A 31 -29.62 -9.27 -2.49
N GLY A 32 -29.54 -10.48 -3.04
CA GLY A 32 -28.72 -10.79 -4.19
C GLY A 32 -29.07 -10.05 -5.47
N MET A 33 -28.06 -9.85 -6.31
CA MET A 33 -28.18 -9.60 -7.73
C MET A 33 -27.54 -10.76 -8.48
N LYS A 34 -28.42 -11.67 -8.93
CA LYS A 34 -28.21 -12.56 -10.07
C LYS A 34 -28.32 -11.73 -11.36
N LYS A 35 -27.79 -12.30 -12.47
CA LYS A 35 -27.86 -11.87 -13.89
C LYS A 35 -26.73 -10.90 -14.32
N VAL A 36 -26.06 -11.04 -15.46
CA VAL A 36 -26.38 -11.70 -16.73
C VAL A 36 -25.12 -12.35 -17.31
N VAL A 37 -25.23 -13.64 -17.63
CA VAL A 37 -24.42 -14.35 -18.63
C VAL A 37 -24.77 -13.79 -20.01
N LYS A 38 -23.80 -13.24 -20.77
CA LYS A 38 -23.97 -13.07 -22.22
C LYS A 38 -23.03 -14.04 -22.95
N LYS A 39 -23.67 -15.14 -23.34
CA LYS A 39 -23.19 -16.22 -24.20
C LYS A 39 -23.25 -15.79 -25.68
N THR A 40 -22.54 -16.55 -26.50
CA THR A 40 -22.68 -16.84 -27.94
C THR A 40 -22.15 -15.85 -28.99
N LYS A 41 -21.07 -16.28 -29.66
CA LYS A 41 -21.04 -16.63 -31.10
C LYS A 41 -20.03 -17.79 -31.26
N ALA A 42 -20.45 -19.06 -31.33
CA ALA A 42 -21.08 -19.80 -32.43
C ALA A 42 -20.14 -20.05 -33.64
N GLY A 43 -19.95 -21.35 -33.93
CA GLY A 43 -19.05 -21.98 -34.90
C GLY A 43 -18.35 -23.18 -34.21
N ALA A 44 -18.96 -24.36 -34.00
CA ALA A 44 -19.40 -25.37 -35.00
C ALA A 44 -18.26 -25.63 -36.00
N GLU A 45 -17.57 -26.77 -36.05
CA GLU A 45 -18.02 -28.17 -36.01
C GLU A 45 -16.99 -29.13 -35.39
N SER A 46 -17.49 -30.32 -35.05
CA SER A 46 -16.89 -31.50 -34.41
C SER A 46 -16.32 -32.49 -35.49
N PRO A 47 -15.92 -33.77 -35.22
CA PRO A 47 -15.72 -34.49 -33.95
C PRO A 47 -14.51 -35.49 -33.91
N LYS A 48 -14.33 -36.05 -32.70
CA LYS A 48 -14.05 -37.48 -32.37
C LYS A 48 -12.61 -38.05 -32.35
N ALA A 49 -12.36 -38.64 -31.16
CA ALA A 49 -11.70 -39.92 -30.86
C ALA A 49 -10.21 -39.93 -30.46
N SER A 50 -10.02 -40.17 -29.15
CA SER A 50 -8.90 -40.87 -28.48
C SER A 50 -8.48 -42.18 -29.18
N PRO A 51 -7.32 -42.84 -28.90
CA PRO A 51 -6.62 -42.89 -27.60
C PRO A 51 -5.07 -43.01 -27.61
N LYS A 52 -4.51 -42.93 -26.38
CA LYS A 52 -3.26 -43.55 -25.85
C LYS A 52 -2.25 -44.15 -26.85
N ALA A 53 -1.02 -43.63 -26.83
CA ALA A 53 0.21 -44.45 -26.73
C ALA A 53 1.44 -43.56 -26.47
N SER A 54 2.18 -43.87 -25.40
CA SER A 54 3.62 -43.55 -25.28
C SER A 54 4.39 -44.29 -26.40
N PRO A 55 5.54 -43.77 -26.89
CA PRO A 55 6.79 -44.15 -26.25
C PRO A 55 7.90 -43.07 -26.25
N LYS A 56 8.67 -43.16 -25.16
CA LYS A 56 10.10 -42.89 -24.97
C LYS A 56 10.98 -43.06 -26.23
N ALA A 57 11.68 -42.01 -26.66
CA ALA A 57 13.08 -42.02 -27.11
C ALA A 57 13.50 -40.64 -27.67
N ALA A 58 14.62 -40.12 -27.17
CA ALA A 58 15.41 -39.11 -27.87
C ALA A 58 16.04 -39.74 -29.14
N PRO A 59 16.36 -38.96 -30.19
CA PRO A 59 17.67 -38.32 -30.20
C PRO A 59 17.71 -36.89 -30.76
N LYS A 60 18.72 -36.20 -30.25
CA LYS A 60 19.30 -34.92 -30.61
C LYS A 60 19.72 -34.86 -32.09
N ALA A 61 19.14 -33.91 -32.84
CA ALA A 61 19.74 -33.35 -34.06
C ALA A 61 19.09 -31.98 -34.37
N GLU A 62 19.90 -30.92 -34.30
CA GLU A 62 19.69 -29.60 -34.92
C GLU A 62 19.47 -29.74 -36.45
N PRO A 63 18.76 -28.83 -37.17
CA PRO A 63 19.17 -27.42 -37.26
C PRO A 63 18.06 -26.35 -37.48
N ALA A 64 18.46 -25.11 -37.18
CA ALA A 64 18.04 -23.87 -37.83
C ALA A 64 16.57 -23.74 -38.29
N LYS A 65 15.73 -23.11 -37.46
CA LYS A 65 14.61 -22.31 -37.98
C LYS A 65 14.56 -20.97 -37.28
N ALA A 66 15.07 -19.97 -38.00
CA ALA A 66 14.89 -18.56 -37.73
C ALA A 66 13.39 -18.21 -37.82
N GLU A 67 12.64 -18.47 -36.76
CA GLU A 67 11.25 -18.03 -36.64
C GLU A 67 11.24 -16.66 -35.98
N LYS A 68 11.41 -15.66 -36.87
CA LYS A 68 10.69 -14.38 -36.89
C LYS A 68 10.00 -14.06 -35.55
N LYS A 69 10.80 -13.62 -34.58
CA LYS A 69 10.31 -12.94 -33.38
C LYS A 69 9.72 -11.62 -33.89
N GLU A 70 8.44 -11.67 -34.22
CA GLU A 70 7.63 -10.53 -34.57
C GLU A 70 7.79 -9.54 -33.43
N LYS A 71 8.60 -8.54 -33.73
CA LYS A 71 8.91 -7.38 -32.92
C LYS A 71 7.56 -6.70 -32.71
N LYS A 72 6.86 -7.11 -31.65
CA LYS A 72 5.66 -6.48 -31.12
C LYS A 72 6.05 -5.03 -30.92
N GLN A 73 5.74 -4.22 -31.92
CA GLN A 73 6.00 -2.79 -31.90
C GLN A 73 5.37 -2.30 -30.60
N PRO A 74 6.12 -1.59 -29.74
CA PRO A 74 5.45 -0.84 -28.68
C PRO A 74 4.41 0.02 -29.40
N PRO A 75 3.12 -0.06 -29.03
CA PRO A 75 2.10 0.78 -29.66
C PRO A 75 2.63 2.21 -29.59
N LYS A 76 2.93 2.74 -30.78
CA LYS A 76 3.32 4.12 -31.00
C LYS A 76 2.24 4.92 -30.31
N LYS A 77 2.58 5.49 -29.15
CA LYS A 77 1.70 6.41 -28.43
C LYS A 77 1.41 7.50 -29.45
N GLU A 78 0.21 7.44 -30.03
CA GLU A 78 -0.35 8.57 -30.73
C GLU A 78 -0.23 9.75 -29.75
N PRO A 79 0.46 10.83 -30.13
CA PRO A 79 0.47 12.04 -29.34
C PRO A 79 -0.99 12.46 -29.24
N LYS A 80 -1.58 12.32 -28.05
CA LYS A 80 -2.92 12.82 -27.80
C LYS A 80 -2.90 14.32 -28.04
N GLU A 81 -3.38 14.68 -29.23
CA GLU A 81 -3.91 15.96 -29.61
C GLU A 81 -4.67 16.59 -28.46
N GLY A 82 -4.39 17.86 -28.24
CA GLY A 82 -4.72 18.58 -27.03
C GLY A 82 -3.48 19.29 -26.48
N GLU A 83 -2.64 19.83 -27.36
CA GLU A 83 -1.72 20.89 -26.97
C GLU A 83 -2.57 22.13 -26.67
N VAL A 84 -3.23 22.11 -25.51
CA VAL A 84 -3.94 23.25 -24.95
C VAL A 84 -2.91 24.38 -24.89
N SER A 85 -3.28 25.53 -25.45
CA SER A 85 -2.42 26.70 -25.58
C SER A 85 -1.79 27.04 -24.22
N ALA A 86 -0.53 27.49 -24.24
CA ALA A 86 0.21 27.80 -23.02
C ALA A 86 -0.51 28.84 -22.14
N GLU A 87 -1.21 29.80 -22.76
CA GLU A 87 -2.04 30.78 -22.06
C GLU A 87 -3.20 30.14 -21.30
N GLU A 88 -4.00 29.28 -21.96
CA GLU A 88 -5.11 28.58 -21.29
C GLU A 88 -4.63 27.69 -20.15
N LYS A 89 -3.44 27.08 -20.27
CA LYS A 89 -2.83 26.31 -19.18
C LYS A 89 -2.46 27.21 -18.00
N ALA A 90 -1.94 28.41 -18.24
CA ALA A 90 -1.59 29.35 -17.19
C ALA A 90 -2.84 29.84 -16.44
N GLU A 91 -3.92 30.18 -17.15
CA GLU A 91 -5.19 30.58 -16.55
C GLU A 91 -5.81 29.44 -15.71
N LYS A 92 -5.85 28.22 -16.27
CA LYS A 92 -6.33 27.02 -15.55
C LYS A 92 -5.47 26.70 -14.33
N THR A 93 -4.16 26.93 -14.41
CA THR A 93 -3.23 26.75 -13.29
C THR A 93 -3.54 27.74 -12.16
N ALA A 94 -3.74 29.03 -12.49
CA ALA A 94 -4.08 30.04 -11.50
C ALA A 94 -5.45 29.79 -10.86
N ALA A 95 -6.45 29.39 -11.63
CA ALA A 95 -7.78 29.02 -11.13
C ALA A 95 -7.72 27.79 -10.21
N ALA A 96 -7.02 26.74 -10.63
CA ALA A 96 -6.80 25.53 -9.85
C ALA A 96 -6.09 25.83 -8.52
N LEU A 97 -5.04 26.66 -8.53
CA LEU A 97 -4.32 27.04 -7.31
C LEU A 97 -5.22 27.79 -6.32
N LYS A 98 -6.04 28.74 -6.79
CA LYS A 98 -6.99 29.46 -5.93
C LYS A 98 -7.99 28.50 -5.28
N GLU A 99 -8.52 27.55 -6.03
CA GLU A 99 -9.48 26.55 -5.53
C GLU A 99 -8.84 25.59 -4.52
N ILE A 100 -7.62 25.12 -4.79
CA ILE A 100 -6.85 24.27 -3.86
C ILE A 100 -6.57 25.01 -2.56
N LEU A 101 -6.12 26.26 -2.62
CA LEU A 101 -5.82 27.06 -1.43
C LEU A 101 -7.09 27.28 -0.59
N LYS A 102 -8.22 27.60 -1.24
CA LYS A 102 -9.52 27.72 -0.57
C LYS A 102 -9.95 26.42 0.11
N ASN A 103 -9.75 25.28 -0.56
CA ASN A 103 -10.07 23.97 0.01
C ASN A 103 -9.16 23.60 1.19
N ILE A 104 -7.89 24.00 1.16
CA ILE A 104 -6.95 23.79 2.27
C ILE A 104 -7.36 24.64 3.48
N GLU A 105 -7.77 25.90 3.28
CA GLU A 105 -8.22 26.78 4.36
C GLU A 105 -9.52 26.29 5.03
N GLY A 106 -10.43 25.68 4.27
CA GLY A 106 -11.66 25.11 4.80
C GLY A 106 -11.53 23.69 5.38
N SER A 107 -10.43 22.98 5.11
CA SER A 107 -10.25 21.59 5.51
C SER A 107 -9.46 21.50 6.81
N ASP A 108 -10.08 20.96 7.86
CA ASP A 108 -9.41 20.70 9.13
C ASP A 108 -8.30 19.64 8.95
N PRO A 109 -7.02 19.97 9.24
CA PRO A 109 -5.90 19.04 9.10
C PRO A 109 -6.06 17.75 9.92
N SER A 110 -6.88 17.79 10.97
CA SER A 110 -7.08 16.70 11.93
C SER A 110 -7.89 15.55 11.35
N LYS A 111 -8.75 15.79 10.35
CA LYS A 111 -9.68 14.77 9.82
C LYS A 111 -9.03 13.78 8.86
N GLY A 112 -7.74 13.91 8.56
CA GLY A 112 -6.99 12.96 7.73
C GLY A 112 -7.38 12.94 6.25
N THR A 113 -8.50 13.57 5.85
CA THR A 113 -8.99 13.72 4.47
C THR A 113 -8.47 15.00 3.81
N VAL A 114 -7.22 15.36 4.06
CA VAL A 114 -6.66 16.66 3.64
C VAL A 114 -5.97 16.49 2.29
N THR A 115 -6.72 16.12 1.26
CA THR A 115 -6.16 16.16 -0.10
C THR A 115 -6.28 17.55 -0.71
N GLY A 116 -7.10 18.45 -0.14
CA GLY A 116 -7.35 19.80 -0.70
C GLY A 116 -7.81 19.77 -2.16
N MET A 117 -8.22 18.58 -2.66
CA MET A 117 -8.39 18.30 -4.06
C MET A 117 -9.75 18.85 -4.50
N PRO A 118 -9.81 19.70 -5.54
CA PRO A 118 -11.07 20.13 -6.14
C PRO A 118 -11.93 18.93 -6.53
N GLU A 119 -13.22 18.96 -6.19
CA GLU A 119 -14.15 17.85 -6.44
C GLU A 119 -14.25 17.49 -7.94
N LYS A 120 -14.14 18.50 -8.80
CA LYS A 120 -14.21 18.36 -10.26
C LYS A 120 -12.83 18.25 -10.94
N TRP A 121 -11.75 18.01 -10.20
CA TRP A 121 -10.38 17.96 -10.76
C TRP A 121 -10.26 17.07 -11.98
N HIS A 122 -10.85 15.88 -11.93
CA HIS A 122 -10.77 14.89 -13.00
C HIS A 122 -11.38 15.35 -14.33
N VAL A 123 -12.32 16.30 -14.29
CA VAL A 123 -13.06 16.78 -15.47
C VAL A 123 -12.48 18.10 -15.98
N THR A 124 -12.21 19.06 -15.08
CA THR A 124 -11.83 20.43 -15.48
C THR A 124 -10.33 20.59 -15.70
N TYR A 125 -9.53 20.11 -14.75
CA TYR A 125 -8.10 20.42 -14.69
C TYR A 125 -7.23 19.27 -15.20
N LYS A 126 -7.61 18.02 -14.93
CA LYS A 126 -6.83 16.84 -15.33
C LYS A 126 -6.50 16.74 -16.83
N PRO A 127 -7.38 17.08 -17.80
CA PRO A 127 -7.00 16.98 -19.22
C PRO A 127 -5.89 17.97 -19.61
N ALA A 128 -5.84 19.15 -18.98
CA ALA A 128 -4.84 20.18 -19.31
C ALA A 128 -3.58 20.14 -18.43
N LEU A 129 -3.75 19.87 -17.13
CA LEU A 129 -2.71 19.97 -16.09
C LEU A 129 -2.20 18.58 -15.62
N GLY A 130 -2.92 17.51 -15.96
CA GLY A 130 -2.55 16.14 -15.60
C GLY A 130 -2.98 15.69 -14.19
N SER A 131 -2.19 14.77 -13.62
CA SER A 131 -2.46 14.22 -12.28
C SER A 131 -2.33 15.29 -11.20
N TYR A 132 -3.30 15.35 -10.28
CA TYR A 132 -3.33 16.30 -9.17
C TYR A 132 -2.02 16.29 -8.35
N LYS A 133 -1.55 15.09 -7.97
CA LYS A 133 -0.27 14.95 -7.24
C LYS A 133 0.90 15.56 -8.01
N LYS A 134 0.99 15.32 -9.33
CA LYS A 134 2.07 15.85 -10.17
C LYS A 134 1.98 17.37 -10.32
N PHE A 135 0.78 17.91 -10.46
CA PHE A 135 0.55 19.34 -10.48
C PHE A 135 1.03 20.01 -9.18
N CYS A 136 0.64 19.49 -8.02
CA CYS A 136 1.11 20.03 -6.74
C CYS A 136 2.65 19.91 -6.58
N MET A 137 3.26 18.85 -7.10
CA MET A 137 4.73 18.69 -7.13
C MET A 137 5.45 19.68 -8.06
N GLN A 138 4.77 20.22 -9.08
CA GLN A 138 5.31 21.29 -9.92
C GLN A 138 5.23 22.65 -9.22
N GLN A 139 4.18 22.87 -8.42
CA GLN A 139 3.90 24.12 -7.70
C GLN A 139 4.63 24.20 -6.35
N LYS A 140 5.94 23.92 -6.32
CA LYS A 140 6.76 23.86 -5.09
C LYS A 140 6.91 25.20 -4.37
N GLU A 141 6.64 26.30 -5.08
CA GLU A 141 6.72 27.65 -4.52
C GLU A 141 5.55 27.95 -3.61
N THR A 142 4.38 27.38 -3.88
CA THR A 142 3.13 27.66 -3.15
C THR A 142 2.67 26.47 -2.30
N LEU A 143 2.90 25.25 -2.79
CA LEU A 143 2.37 24.01 -2.21
C LEU A 143 3.50 23.06 -1.81
N VAL A 144 3.25 22.30 -0.74
CA VAL A 144 4.09 21.20 -0.25
C VAL A 144 3.24 19.93 -0.24
N VAL A 145 3.77 18.87 -0.86
CA VAL A 145 3.14 17.55 -0.89
C VAL A 145 3.86 16.64 0.10
N VAL A 146 3.14 16.12 1.08
CA VAL A 146 3.66 15.16 2.06
C VAL A 146 3.00 13.80 1.83
N ASP A 147 3.80 12.80 1.50
CA ASP A 147 3.34 11.42 1.34
C ASP A 147 3.03 10.79 2.69
N ARG A 148 1.86 10.14 2.81
CA ARG A 148 1.45 9.40 4.01
C ARG A 148 1.73 7.92 3.86
N GLU A 149 1.70 7.22 5.00
CA GLU A 149 2.05 5.81 5.02
C GLU A 149 1.14 4.93 4.14
N ASN A 150 -0.15 5.27 4.04
CA ASN A 150 -1.16 4.45 3.35
C ASN A 150 -1.25 4.72 1.84
N GLY A 151 -0.21 5.28 1.22
CA GLY A 151 -0.22 5.66 -0.20
C GLY A 151 -1.06 6.89 -0.54
N GLY A 152 -1.72 7.48 0.46
CA GLY A 152 -2.31 8.81 0.37
C GLY A 152 -1.23 9.90 0.47
N PHE A 153 -1.60 11.13 0.12
CA PHE A 153 -0.75 12.30 0.26
C PHE A 153 -1.58 13.48 0.77
N VAL A 154 -0.91 14.39 1.47
CA VAL A 154 -1.48 15.64 1.97
C VAL A 154 -0.85 16.79 1.21
N VAL A 155 -1.66 17.74 0.78
CA VAL A 155 -1.20 18.99 0.17
C VAL A 155 -1.43 20.11 1.17
N ALA A 156 -0.40 20.87 1.48
CA ALA A 156 -0.50 22.04 2.34
C ALA A 156 0.19 23.24 1.70
N LYS A 157 -0.17 24.43 2.18
CA LYS A 157 0.50 25.68 1.81
C LYS A 157 1.95 25.66 2.29
N LYS A 158 2.87 26.19 1.49
CA LYS A 158 4.28 26.36 1.88
C LYS A 158 4.35 27.22 3.15
N GLY A 159 5.10 26.75 4.15
CA GLY A 159 5.24 27.42 5.43
C GLY A 159 4.15 27.07 6.47
N ALA A 160 3.22 26.16 6.17
CA ALA A 160 2.27 25.68 7.17
C ALA A 160 2.99 24.97 8.34
N THR A 161 2.76 25.44 9.56
CA THR A 161 3.37 24.87 10.78
C THR A 161 2.83 23.48 11.12
N ASN A 162 1.60 23.17 10.73
CA ASN A 162 0.91 21.90 10.99
C ASN A 162 1.08 20.88 9.85
N LEU A 163 2.30 20.74 9.33
CA LEU A 163 2.59 19.68 8.39
C LEU A 163 2.78 18.36 9.15
N PRO A 164 2.13 17.25 8.74
CA PRO A 164 2.47 15.95 9.29
C PRO A 164 3.96 15.71 9.01
N ALA A 165 4.68 15.22 10.03
CA ALA A 165 6.09 14.90 9.88
C ALA A 165 6.25 13.95 8.67
N PRO A 166 7.19 14.23 7.75
CA PRO A 166 7.45 13.32 6.65
C PRO A 166 7.78 11.94 7.25
N PRO A 167 7.32 10.85 6.62
CA PRO A 167 7.66 9.52 7.10
C PRO A 167 9.19 9.43 7.19
N PRO A 168 9.73 8.83 8.26
CA PRO A 168 11.17 8.74 8.42
C PRO A 168 11.74 8.04 7.18
N ALA A 169 12.85 8.58 6.64
CA ALA A 169 13.41 8.17 5.36
C ALA A 169 13.68 6.64 5.23
N GLY A 170 13.68 5.91 6.34
CA GLY A 170 13.77 4.45 6.38
C GLY A 170 12.47 3.66 6.09
N GLN A 171 11.28 4.26 6.01
CA GLN A 171 10.08 3.45 5.77
C GLN A 171 9.82 3.13 4.30
N GLN A 172 10.32 3.96 3.39
CA GLN A 172 10.02 3.83 1.97
C GLN A 172 10.68 2.59 1.35
N TRP A 173 11.90 2.25 1.77
CA TRP A 173 12.55 1.01 1.35
C TRP A 173 11.81 -0.21 1.89
N LYS A 174 11.31 -0.16 3.13
CA LYS A 174 10.56 -1.26 3.75
C LYS A 174 9.28 -1.58 2.97
N LYS A 175 8.52 -0.56 2.54
CA LYS A 175 7.34 -0.77 1.68
C LYS A 175 7.71 -1.34 0.33
N SER A 176 8.77 -0.81 -0.28
CA SER A 176 9.25 -1.31 -1.57
C SER A 176 9.64 -2.78 -1.47
N LEU A 177 10.34 -3.16 -0.39
CA LEU A 177 10.70 -4.55 -0.10
C LEU A 177 9.46 -5.43 0.11
N GLN A 178 8.48 -4.95 0.89
CA GLN A 178 7.23 -5.68 1.12
C GLN A 178 6.44 -5.87 -0.18
N MET A 179 6.36 -4.86 -1.05
CA MET A 179 5.73 -5.00 -2.36
C MET A 179 6.47 -6.01 -3.24
N ALA A 180 7.81 -5.96 -3.25
CA ALA A 180 8.63 -6.92 -3.99
C ALA A 180 8.42 -8.35 -3.48
N TRP A 181 8.40 -8.57 -2.16
CA TRP A 181 8.10 -9.85 -1.55
C TRP A 181 6.70 -10.35 -1.89
N ASN A 182 5.69 -9.50 -1.79
CA ASN A 182 4.31 -9.86 -2.18
C ASN A 182 4.21 -10.19 -3.67
N SER A 183 4.98 -9.53 -4.52
CA SER A 183 5.05 -9.84 -5.95
C SER A 183 5.72 -11.19 -6.19
N TYR A 184 6.80 -11.50 -5.48
CA TYR A 184 7.46 -12.82 -5.51
C TYR A 184 6.50 -13.93 -5.08
N CYS A 185 5.79 -13.76 -3.96
CA CYS A 185 4.79 -14.72 -3.48
C CYS A 185 3.63 -14.94 -4.47
N LYS A 186 3.31 -13.98 -5.33
CA LYS A 186 2.30 -14.16 -6.39
C LYS A 186 2.83 -14.91 -7.61
N ALA A 187 4.14 -14.84 -7.86
CA ALA A 187 4.78 -15.47 -9.01
C ALA A 187 5.26 -16.89 -8.71
N VAL A 188 5.57 -17.19 -7.45
CA VAL A 188 6.12 -18.47 -6.99
C VAL A 188 5.07 -19.21 -6.13
N ASP A 189 4.87 -20.49 -6.41
CA ASP A 189 3.98 -21.36 -5.66
C ASP A 189 4.41 -21.48 -4.19
N ALA A 190 3.45 -21.75 -3.30
CA ALA A 190 3.70 -21.73 -1.86
C ALA A 190 4.84 -22.66 -1.40
N SER A 191 5.02 -23.79 -2.09
CA SER A 191 6.05 -24.80 -1.81
C SER A 191 7.47 -24.34 -2.14
N ASP A 192 7.61 -23.44 -3.13
CA ASP A 192 8.91 -23.02 -3.67
C ASP A 192 9.36 -21.65 -3.15
N ARG A 193 8.52 -20.96 -2.37
CA ARG A 193 8.84 -19.64 -1.81
C ARG A 193 9.98 -19.75 -0.81
N SER A 194 11.13 -19.18 -1.15
CA SER A 194 12.29 -19.13 -0.27
C SER A 194 12.76 -17.70 -0.07
N VAL A 195 12.98 -17.32 1.20
CA VAL A 195 13.58 -16.02 1.53
C VAL A 195 14.99 -15.92 0.97
N ASN A 196 15.76 -17.02 0.99
CA ASN A 196 17.11 -17.04 0.44
C ASN A 196 17.11 -16.81 -1.08
N ASP A 197 16.18 -17.44 -1.80
CA ASP A 197 16.04 -17.23 -3.24
C ASP A 197 15.71 -15.76 -3.56
N PHE A 198 14.72 -15.19 -2.86
CA PHE A 198 14.36 -13.78 -2.99
C PHE A 198 15.51 -12.81 -2.67
N VAL A 199 16.22 -13.01 -1.56
CA VAL A 199 17.39 -12.19 -1.18
C VAL A 199 18.53 -12.40 -2.17
N SER A 200 18.67 -13.60 -2.72
CA SER A 200 19.66 -13.94 -3.75
C SER A 200 19.37 -13.34 -5.13
N ALA A 201 18.26 -12.61 -5.30
CA ALA A 201 17.98 -11.80 -6.47
C ALA A 201 18.42 -10.33 -6.29
N LEU A 202 18.66 -9.87 -5.05
CA LEU A 202 19.02 -8.47 -4.78
C LEU A 202 20.47 -8.15 -5.20
N PRO A 203 20.82 -6.93 -5.62
CA PRO A 203 22.23 -6.56 -5.91
C PRO A 203 23.15 -6.82 -4.72
N LYS A 204 24.40 -7.25 -4.95
CA LYS A 204 25.36 -7.60 -3.88
C LYS A 204 25.50 -6.50 -2.82
N GLY A 205 25.62 -5.24 -3.25
CA GLY A 205 25.72 -4.09 -2.35
C GLY A 205 24.52 -3.91 -1.40
N ALA A 206 23.33 -4.41 -1.75
CA ALA A 206 22.17 -4.40 -0.86
C ALA A 206 22.17 -5.59 0.13
N ARG A 207 22.81 -6.71 -0.22
CA ARG A 207 22.94 -7.88 0.66
C ARG A 207 24.01 -7.66 1.72
N ASP A 208 25.09 -6.98 1.34
CA ASP A 208 26.23 -6.72 2.22
C ASP A 208 26.07 -5.44 3.06
N ALA A 209 25.00 -4.66 2.81
CA ALA A 209 24.67 -3.46 3.58
C ALA A 209 24.28 -3.84 5.02
N LYS A 210 25.29 -3.99 5.87
CA LYS A 210 25.12 -4.06 7.32
C LYS A 210 24.58 -2.71 7.77
N PRO A 211 23.50 -2.67 8.57
CA PRO A 211 22.94 -1.41 9.04
C PRO A 211 23.99 -0.66 9.86
N ASP A 212 24.57 0.37 9.26
CA ASP A 212 25.55 1.26 9.88
C ASP A 212 24.85 1.98 11.02
N GLY A 213 25.20 1.61 12.26
CA GLY A 213 24.59 2.20 13.45
C GLY A 213 23.36 1.50 14.02
N ALA A 214 23.06 0.24 13.66
CA ALA A 214 22.28 -0.62 14.56
C ALA A 214 23.15 -1.00 15.78
N THR A 215 23.50 -0.02 16.61
CA THR A 215 23.70 -0.26 18.03
C THR A 215 22.34 -0.73 18.54
N SER A 216 22.09 -2.04 18.41
CA SER A 216 20.98 -2.67 19.11
C SER A 216 21.03 -2.11 20.52
N PRO A 217 19.97 -1.40 21.00
CA PRO A 217 19.90 -1.10 22.42
C PRO A 217 20.11 -2.44 23.07
N LYS A 218 21.17 -2.53 23.88
CA LYS A 218 21.56 -3.74 24.59
C LYS A 218 20.38 -4.06 25.51
N THR A 219 19.38 -4.75 24.98
CA THR A 219 18.33 -5.42 25.72
C THR A 219 19.05 -6.58 26.37
N THR A 220 19.84 -6.26 27.40
CA THR A 220 20.15 -7.23 28.42
C THR A 220 18.80 -7.80 28.81
N PRO A 221 18.57 -9.11 28.67
CA PRO A 221 17.42 -9.73 29.28
C PRO A 221 17.55 -9.45 30.77
N LYS A 222 16.81 -8.46 31.26
CA LYS A 222 16.68 -8.19 32.68
C LYS A 222 16.06 -9.45 33.24
N ALA A 223 16.89 -10.22 33.95
CA ALA A 223 16.57 -11.50 34.54
C ALA A 223 15.13 -11.51 35.05
N SER A 224 14.28 -12.31 34.42
CA SER A 224 12.97 -12.60 34.95
C SER A 224 13.15 -13.11 36.38
N PRO A 225 12.38 -12.60 37.37
CA PRO A 225 12.33 -13.19 38.68
C PRO A 225 11.92 -14.67 38.53
N LYS A 226 12.73 -15.53 39.14
CA LYS A 226 12.54 -16.96 39.31
C LYS A 226 11.19 -17.19 40.01
N ALA A 227 10.12 -17.32 39.23
CA ALA A 227 8.82 -17.76 39.71
C ALA A 227 8.90 -19.27 39.99
N GLU A 228 8.67 -19.63 41.24
CA GLU A 228 8.59 -21.01 41.71
C GLU A 228 7.47 -21.77 40.99
N PRO A 229 7.63 -23.09 40.75
CA PRO A 229 6.63 -23.91 40.12
C PRO A 229 5.47 -24.17 41.08
N ALA A 230 4.36 -23.46 40.89
CA ALA A 230 3.08 -23.82 41.49
C ALA A 230 2.52 -25.07 40.78
N LYS A 231 2.54 -26.18 41.52
CA LYS A 231 1.85 -27.42 41.21
C LYS A 231 0.34 -27.18 40.98
N GLY A 232 -0.20 -27.83 39.95
CA GLY A 232 -1.57 -28.34 39.96
C GLY A 232 -2.58 -27.58 39.10
N GLY A 233 -3.14 -28.25 38.08
CA GLY A 233 -4.14 -27.59 37.24
C GLY A 233 -4.76 -28.40 36.11
N LYS A 234 -5.17 -29.65 36.38
CA LYS A 234 -6.34 -30.33 35.81
C LYS A 234 -6.61 -30.23 34.29
N LYS A 235 -6.18 -31.31 33.62
CA LYS A 235 -6.84 -32.00 32.49
C LYS A 235 -8.35 -31.70 32.42
N ARG A 236 -8.83 -31.07 31.34
CA ARG A 236 -10.18 -31.29 30.82
C ARG A 236 -10.10 -31.58 29.33
N LYS A 237 -10.37 -32.85 29.03
CA LYS A 237 -10.74 -33.40 27.73
C LYS A 237 -12.15 -32.92 27.43
N VAL A 238 -12.35 -32.23 26.33
CA VAL A 238 -13.67 -32.09 25.71
C VAL A 238 -13.51 -32.55 24.28
N GLU A 239 -13.92 -33.79 24.05
CA GLU A 239 -14.35 -34.29 22.75
C GLU A 239 -15.60 -33.51 22.36
N ALA A 240 -15.59 -32.91 21.17
CA ALA A 240 -16.78 -32.45 20.48
C ALA A 240 -16.78 -33.11 19.11
N GLU A 241 -17.41 -34.28 19.13
CA GLU A 241 -18.15 -34.91 18.05
C GLU A 241 -18.98 -33.86 17.30
N CYS A 242 -18.84 -33.80 15.98
CA CYS A 242 -19.82 -33.14 15.12
C CYS A 242 -20.24 -34.19 14.10
N GLU A 243 -21.43 -34.74 14.38
CA GLU A 243 -22.22 -35.61 13.52
C GLU A 243 -22.63 -34.91 12.22
N ASP A 244 -22.97 -35.78 11.29
CA ASP A 244 -23.28 -35.65 9.88
C ASP A 244 -24.78 -35.32 9.69
N GLU A 245 -25.10 -34.29 8.90
CA GLU A 245 -26.30 -34.24 8.03
C GLU A 245 -26.18 -33.15 6.96
#